data_AF-X1FLW5-F1
#
_entry.id   AF-X1FLW5-F1
#
_cell.length_a   1.000
_cell.length_b   1.000
_cell.length_c   1.000
_cell.angle_alpha   90.00
_cell.angle_beta   90.00
_cell.angle_gamma   90.00
#
_symmetry.space_group_name_H-M   'P 1'
#
loop_
_entity.id
_entity.type
_entity.pdbx_description
1 polymer ?
#
loop_
_entity_poly.entity_id
_entity_poly.type
_entity_poly.pdbx_seq_one_letter_code
_entity_poly.pdbx_strand_id
1 'polypeptide(L)'
;MDGMTRGTIISITGKGGVGKTATTSLILRTLIESTKNKKILVVDADPATNLPRVLNVPVERTVGMVATDLKKRINEGSLSPGTAKQELLESWVFDIIVETEHFDLLTMGRTQGEGCYCYVNASLRRIIDTLVDNYDIILMDMEAGLEHLSRRTEHDVDLFIIVTDPSQMGFDTAER
;
A
#
# COMPACT_ATOMS: atom_id res chain seq x y z
N MET A 1 4.37 16.53 -27.16
CA MET A 1 3.55 15.64 -26.30
C MET A 1 4.33 15.56 -25.00
N ASP A 2 3.95 16.39 -24.03
CA ASP A 2 4.63 16.46 -22.74
C ASP A 2 4.58 15.09 -22.06
N GLY A 3 5.75 14.58 -21.69
CA GLY A 3 5.86 13.36 -20.91
C GLY A 3 5.33 13.64 -19.52
N MET A 4 4.23 12.99 -19.14
CA MET A 4 3.77 12.98 -17.76
C MET A 4 4.86 12.33 -16.92
N THR A 5 5.52 13.12 -16.08
CA THR A 5 6.47 12.61 -15.08
C THR A 5 5.67 11.80 -14.08
N ARG A 6 5.95 10.49 -13.99
CA ARG A 6 5.37 9.61 -12.97
C ARG A 6 5.70 10.13 -11.56
N GLY A 7 4.79 9.95 -10.61
CA GLY A 7 5.02 10.25 -9.19
C GLY A 7 6.21 9.48 -8.62
N THR A 8 6.86 10.05 -7.60
CA THR A 8 8.04 9.46 -6.95
C THR A 8 7.63 8.44 -5.90
N ILE A 9 8.08 7.19 -6.04
CA ILE A 9 7.77 6.10 -5.14
C ILE A 9 8.96 5.85 -4.19
N ILE A 10 8.71 6.03 -2.90
CA ILE A 10 9.67 5.82 -1.82
C ILE A 10 9.19 4.65 -0.97
N SER A 11 10.02 3.62 -0.86
CA SER A 11 9.75 2.45 -0.03
C SER A 11 10.61 2.47 1.23
N ILE A 12 9.99 2.21 2.38
CA ILE A 12 10.67 2.00 3.66
C ILE A 12 10.58 0.52 4.00
N THR A 13 11.74 -0.14 4.08
CA THR A 13 11.86 -1.58 4.36
C THR A 13 12.92 -1.86 5.41
N GLY A 14 13.10 -3.13 5.77
CA GLY A 14 14.02 -3.59 6.80
C GLY A 14 13.38 -4.56 7.79
N LYS A 15 14.19 -5.06 8.73
CA LYS A 15 13.80 -6.08 9.70
C LYS A 15 12.62 -5.65 10.58
N GLY A 16 11.83 -6.61 11.08
CA GLY A 16 10.75 -6.34 12.04
C GLY A 16 11.26 -5.63 13.30
N GLY A 17 10.53 -4.60 13.77
CA GLY A 17 10.83 -3.91 15.04
C GLY A 17 11.94 -2.85 15.00
N VAL A 18 12.59 -2.60 13.86
CA VAL A 18 13.68 -1.61 13.72
C VAL A 18 13.22 -0.15 13.65
N GLY A 19 11.91 0.11 13.66
CA GLY A 19 11.34 1.46 13.64
C GLY A 19 10.88 2.00 12.28
N LYS A 20 10.72 1.14 11.25
CA LYS A 20 10.25 1.52 9.90
C LYS A 20 9.05 2.47 9.91
N THR A 21 7.95 2.07 10.53
CA THR A 21 6.72 2.87 10.61
C THR A 21 6.95 4.24 11.27
N ALA A 22 7.84 4.33 12.26
CA ALA A 22 8.22 5.61 12.87
C ALA A 22 9.09 6.45 11.93
N THR A 23 10.01 5.84 11.19
CA THR A 23 10.78 6.51 10.14
C THR A 23 9.85 7.03 9.03
N THR A 24 8.89 6.21 8.60
CA THR A 24 7.85 6.56 7.62
C THR A 24 7.07 7.80 8.07
N SER A 25 6.60 7.85 9.31
CA SER A 25 5.83 9.01 9.81
C SER A 25 6.66 10.29 9.89
N LEU A 26 7.95 10.20 10.23
CA LEU A 26 8.86 11.34 10.23
C LEU A 26 9.13 11.85 8.81
N ILE A 27 9.38 10.95 7.86
CA ILE A 27 9.57 11.30 6.45
C ILE A 27 8.31 11.98 5.90
N LEU A 28 7.13 11.39 6.14
CA LEU A 28 5.85 11.96 5.73
C LEU A 28 5.69 13.39 6.24
N ARG A 29 5.94 13.61 7.54
CA ARG A 29 5.87 14.95 8.13
C ARG A 29 6.81 15.93 7.42
N THR A 30 8.06 15.54 7.19
CA THR A 30 9.03 16.38 6.47
C THR A 30 8.59 16.66 5.03
N LEU A 31 8.01 15.68 4.32
CA LEU A 31 7.49 15.86 2.97
C LEU A 31 6.32 16.85 2.94
N ILE A 32 5.38 16.74 3.89
CA ILE A 32 4.27 17.68 4.04
C ILE A 32 4.78 19.11 4.29
N GLU A 33 5.78 19.27 5.18
CA GLU A 33 6.34 20.58 5.53
C GLU A 33 7.19 21.20 4.39
N SER A 34 7.85 20.37 3.58
CA SER A 34 8.81 20.81 2.55
C SER A 34 8.24 20.90 1.14
N THR A 35 7.13 20.21 0.85
CA THR A 35 6.52 20.19 -0.47
C THR A 35 5.19 20.95 -0.46
N LYS A 36 5.06 21.96 -1.32
CA LYS A 36 3.81 22.70 -1.49
C LYS A 36 3.01 22.09 -2.64
N ASN A 37 1.71 21.86 -2.42
CA ASN A 37 0.75 21.40 -3.43
C ASN A 37 1.07 20.03 -4.06
N LYS A 38 1.80 19.17 -3.35
CA LYS A 38 2.06 17.80 -3.79
C LYS A 38 1.02 16.85 -3.20
N LYS A 39 0.45 16.00 -4.04
CA LYS A 39 -0.45 14.93 -3.59
C LYS A 39 0.38 13.76 -3.08
N ILE A 40 0.24 13.46 -1.80
CA ILE A 40 0.99 12.39 -1.14
C ILE A 40 0.05 11.22 -0.88
N LEU A 41 0.41 10.03 -1.37
CA LEU A 41 -0.23 8.78 -0.97
C LEU A 41 0.68 8.04 0.01
N VAL A 42 0.13 7.61 1.12
CA VAL A 42 0.79 6.74 2.09
C VAL A 42 0.15 5.36 1.99
N VAL A 43 0.97 4.33 1.79
CA VAL A 43 0.52 2.95 1.70
C VAL A 43 1.09 2.19 2.90
N ASP A 44 0.20 1.76 3.81
CA ASP A 44 0.54 0.77 4.83
C ASP A 44 0.48 -0.61 4.21
N ALA A 45 1.63 -1.15 3.83
CA ALA A 45 1.74 -2.46 3.23
C ALA A 45 1.95 -3.58 4.26
N ASP A 46 1.72 -3.33 5.55
CA ASP A 46 1.79 -4.35 6.60
C ASP A 46 0.39 -5.00 6.84
N PRO A 47 0.27 -6.34 6.77
CA PRO A 47 -0.95 -7.06 7.16
C PRO A 47 -1.41 -6.78 8.61
N ALA A 48 -0.49 -6.42 9.52
CA ALA A 48 -0.78 -6.08 10.91
C ALA A 48 -1.31 -4.65 11.09
N THR A 49 -1.15 -3.78 10.09
CA THR A 49 -1.75 -2.45 10.02
C THR A 49 -1.40 -1.54 11.21
N ASN A 50 -0.14 -1.11 11.29
CA ASN A 50 0.35 -0.30 12.40
C ASN A 50 0.40 1.20 12.07
N LEU A 51 0.55 1.56 10.80
CA LEU A 51 0.78 2.94 10.38
C LEU A 51 -0.41 3.88 10.63
N PRO A 52 -1.68 3.50 10.38
CA PRO A 52 -2.83 4.37 10.67
C PRO A 52 -2.86 4.85 12.12
N ARG A 53 -2.51 3.96 13.06
CA ARG A 53 -2.44 4.28 14.49
C ARG A 53 -1.34 5.29 14.79
N VAL A 54 -0.16 5.14 14.17
CA VAL A 54 0.96 6.07 14.34
C VAL A 54 0.62 7.45 13.77
N LEU A 55 -0.11 7.49 12.65
CA LEU A 55 -0.55 8.73 12.01
C LEU A 55 -1.83 9.32 12.63
N ASN A 56 -2.43 8.64 13.61
CA ASN A 56 -3.72 9.01 14.21
C ASN A 56 -4.85 9.17 13.18
N VAL A 57 -4.88 8.27 12.18
CA VAL A 57 -5.90 8.22 11.13
C VAL A 57 -6.80 7.01 11.39
N PRO A 58 -8.11 7.20 11.64
CA PRO A 58 -9.02 6.08 11.81
C PRO A 58 -9.23 5.38 10.47
N VAL A 59 -9.00 4.06 10.44
CA VAL A 59 -9.21 3.21 9.27
C VAL A 59 -10.25 2.15 9.62
N GLU A 60 -11.37 2.17 8.92
CA GLU A 60 -12.48 1.23 9.15
C GLU A 60 -12.37 -0.03 8.28
N ARG A 61 -11.76 0.10 7.10
CA ARG A 61 -11.67 -0.96 6.09
C ARG A 61 -10.30 -0.98 5.45
N THR A 62 -9.86 -2.18 5.07
CA THR A 62 -8.58 -2.42 4.41
C THR A 62 -8.77 -3.15 3.08
N VAL A 63 -7.74 -3.13 2.23
CA VAL A 63 -7.72 -3.85 0.95
C VAL A 63 -7.98 -5.35 1.17
N GLY A 64 -7.43 -5.93 2.23
CA GLY A 64 -7.63 -7.33 2.60
C GLY A 64 -9.09 -7.67 2.93
N MET A 65 -9.82 -6.75 3.58
CA MET A 65 -11.26 -6.90 3.84
C MET A 65 -12.07 -6.81 2.55
N VAL A 66 -11.78 -5.82 1.70
CA VAL A 66 -12.43 -5.64 0.40
C VAL A 66 -12.22 -6.86 -0.51
N ALA A 67 -10.99 -7.39 -0.54
CA ALA A 67 -10.64 -8.60 -1.26
C ALA A 67 -11.41 -9.83 -0.78
N THR A 68 -11.55 -9.95 0.54
CA THR A 68 -12.31 -11.03 1.18
C THR A 68 -13.79 -10.96 0.81
N ASP A 69 -14.38 -9.76 0.87
CA ASP A 69 -15.79 -9.52 0.51
C ASP A 69 -16.08 -9.86 -0.94
N LEU A 70 -15.21 -9.45 -1.87
CA LEU A 70 -15.39 -9.75 -3.29
C LEU A 70 -15.35 -11.25 -3.52
N LYS A 71 -14.37 -11.95 -2.94
CA LYS A 71 -14.26 -13.40 -3.05
C LYS A 71 -15.50 -14.10 -2.52
N LYS A 72 -16.01 -13.66 -1.37
CA LYS A 72 -17.25 -14.21 -0.78
C LYS A 72 -18.42 -14.06 -1.75
N ARG A 73 -18.62 -12.88 -2.34
CA ARG A 73 -19.69 -12.66 -3.33
C ARG A 73 -19.53 -13.49 -4.60
N ILE A 74 -18.31 -13.69 -5.06
CA ILE A 74 -18.02 -14.57 -6.21
C ILE A 74 -18.42 -16.01 -5.88
N ASN A 75 -18.04 -16.53 -4.71
CA ASN A 75 -18.32 -17.91 -4.31
C ASN A 75 -19.81 -18.15 -4.06
N GLU A 76 -20.52 -17.17 -3.53
CA GLU A 76 -21.97 -17.23 -3.29
C GLU A 76 -22.80 -17.08 -4.57
N GLY A 77 -22.18 -16.73 -5.71
CA GLY A 77 -22.88 -16.45 -6.95
C GLY A 77 -23.80 -15.22 -6.85
N SER A 78 -23.57 -14.33 -5.88
CA SER A 78 -24.41 -13.17 -5.59
C SER A 78 -24.10 -11.96 -6.49
N LEU A 79 -23.19 -12.11 -7.46
CA LEU A 79 -22.87 -11.11 -8.46
C LEU A 79 -23.65 -11.39 -9.75
N SER A 80 -24.33 -10.37 -10.27
CA SER A 80 -25.13 -10.48 -11.49
C SER A 80 -24.25 -10.89 -12.68
N PRO A 81 -24.78 -11.74 -13.60
CA PRO A 81 -24.13 -11.99 -14.87
C PRO A 81 -24.02 -10.68 -15.65
N GLY A 82 -22.82 -10.10 -15.71
CA GLY A 82 -22.56 -8.80 -16.34
C GLY A 82 -21.87 -7.77 -15.45
N THR A 83 -21.84 -7.97 -14.12
CA THR A 83 -21.01 -7.10 -13.25
C THR A 83 -19.55 -7.36 -13.54
N ALA A 84 -18.83 -6.32 -13.99
CA ALA A 84 -17.39 -6.36 -14.10
C ALA A 84 -16.78 -6.41 -12.69
N LYS A 85 -16.42 -7.63 -12.26
CA LYS A 85 -15.82 -7.90 -10.93
C LYS A 85 -14.64 -6.98 -10.62
N GLN A 86 -13.89 -6.61 -11.66
CA GLN A 86 -12.75 -5.72 -11.56
C GLN A 86 -13.18 -4.27 -11.27
N GLU A 87 -14.19 -3.73 -11.95
CA GLU A 87 -14.72 -2.38 -11.68
C GLU A 87 -15.31 -2.27 -10.27
N LEU A 88 -15.99 -3.34 -9.81
CA LEU A 88 -16.51 -3.39 -8.45
C LEU A 88 -15.38 -3.37 -7.41
N LEU A 89 -14.33 -4.15 -7.64
CA LEU A 89 -13.15 -4.17 -6.77
C LEU A 89 -12.47 -2.81 -6.75
N GLU A 90 -12.31 -2.20 -7.92
CA GLU A 90 -11.70 -0.90 -8.11
C GLU A 90 -12.47 0.17 -7.31
N SER A 91 -13.80 0.27 -7.51
CA SER A 91 -14.66 1.16 -6.73
C SER A 91 -14.47 0.98 -5.23
N TRP A 92 -14.48 -0.27 -4.75
CA TRP A 92 -14.32 -0.52 -3.31
C TRP A 92 -12.92 -0.20 -2.79
N VAL A 93 -11.87 -0.33 -3.61
CA VAL A 93 -10.52 0.08 -3.23
C VAL A 93 -10.44 1.61 -3.13
N PHE A 94 -11.06 2.35 -4.05
CA PHE A 94 -11.15 3.80 -3.96
C PHE A 94 -11.95 4.25 -2.73
N ASP A 95 -13.07 3.60 -2.42
CA ASP A 95 -13.94 3.94 -1.28
C ASP A 95 -13.27 3.76 0.10
N ILE A 96 -12.20 2.96 0.20
CA ILE A 96 -11.49 2.71 1.47
C ILE A 96 -10.25 3.59 1.66
N ILE A 97 -9.90 4.42 0.67
CA ILE A 97 -8.82 5.39 0.83
C ILE A 97 -9.28 6.45 1.82
N VAL A 98 -8.48 6.70 2.85
CA VAL A 98 -8.78 7.75 3.83
C VAL A 98 -8.08 9.03 3.39
N GLU A 99 -8.86 9.97 2.89
CA GLU A 99 -8.38 11.31 2.52
C GLU A 99 -8.18 12.16 3.79
N THR A 100 -7.01 12.78 3.92
CA THR A 100 -6.72 13.75 4.99
C THR A 100 -6.41 15.12 4.39
N GLU A 101 -6.15 16.12 5.23
CA GLU A 101 -5.81 17.47 4.75
C GLU A 101 -4.51 17.51 3.93
N HIS A 102 -3.57 16.59 4.18
CA HIS A 102 -2.21 16.69 3.64
C HIS A 102 -1.74 15.44 2.88
N PHE A 103 -2.39 14.30 3.09
CA PHE A 103 -2.05 13.04 2.45
C PHE A 103 -3.26 12.10 2.41
N ASP A 104 -3.23 11.12 1.53
CA ASP A 104 -4.20 10.04 1.51
C ASP A 104 -3.57 8.78 2.06
N LEU A 105 -4.36 7.92 2.70
CA LEU A 105 -3.90 6.69 3.31
C LEU A 105 -4.63 5.48 2.71
N LEU A 106 -3.87 4.58 2.10
CA LEU A 106 -4.32 3.26 1.71
C LEU A 106 -3.73 2.22 2.65
N THR A 107 -4.58 1.35 3.19
CA THR A 107 -4.16 0.30 4.13
C THR A 107 -4.40 -1.07 3.54
N MET A 108 -3.33 -1.88 3.43
CA MET A 108 -3.41 -3.21 2.84
C MET A 108 -4.18 -4.17 3.75
N GLY A 109 -3.71 -4.38 4.98
CA GLY A 109 -4.31 -5.31 5.92
C GLY A 109 -4.33 -6.78 5.44
N ARG A 110 -4.75 -7.68 6.34
CA ARG A 110 -4.75 -9.13 6.07
C ARG A 110 -6.03 -9.60 5.37
N THR A 111 -5.90 -10.40 4.31
CA THR A 111 -7.03 -11.16 3.73
C THR A 111 -7.46 -12.30 4.66
N GLN A 112 -8.76 -12.54 4.79
CA GLN A 112 -9.33 -13.53 5.72
C GLN A 112 -9.99 -14.70 4.99
N GLY A 113 -9.82 -15.93 5.47
CA GLY A 113 -10.50 -17.13 4.95
C GLY A 113 -9.72 -17.94 3.91
N GLU A 114 -10.08 -19.22 3.76
CA GLU A 114 -9.35 -20.22 2.95
C GLU A 114 -9.57 -20.08 1.44
N GLY A 115 -8.59 -20.52 0.62
CA GLY A 115 -8.67 -20.63 -0.85
C GLY A 115 -7.84 -19.60 -1.64
N CYS A 116 -7.68 -19.80 -2.95
CA CYS A 116 -6.82 -18.97 -3.82
C CYS A 116 -7.41 -17.56 -4.03
N TYR A 117 -6.62 -16.54 -3.63
CA TYR A 117 -6.87 -15.12 -3.87
C TYR A 117 -6.24 -14.62 -5.16
N CYS A 118 -5.75 -15.51 -6.00
CA CYS A 118 -4.81 -15.19 -7.08
C CYS A 118 -5.41 -14.18 -8.08
N TYR A 119 -6.70 -14.33 -8.43
CA TYR A 119 -7.42 -13.37 -9.29
C TYR A 119 -7.62 -12.01 -8.62
N VAL A 120 -8.02 -12.00 -7.34
CA VAL A 120 -8.28 -10.78 -6.58
C VAL A 120 -6.98 -10.00 -6.41
N ASN A 121 -5.90 -10.67 -6.02
CA ASN A 121 -4.58 -10.07 -5.87
C ASN A 121 -4.04 -9.54 -7.19
N ALA A 122 -4.21 -10.26 -8.30
CA ALA A 122 -3.82 -9.76 -9.62
C ALA A 122 -4.61 -8.51 -10.03
N SER A 123 -5.89 -8.44 -9.66
CA SER A 123 -6.74 -7.28 -9.94
C SER A 123 -6.37 -6.09 -9.05
N LEU A 124 -6.15 -6.32 -7.75
CA LEU A 124 -5.69 -5.31 -6.80
C LEU A 124 -4.40 -4.64 -7.25
N ARG A 125 -3.43 -5.42 -7.74
CA ARG A 125 -2.17 -4.88 -8.26
C ARG A 125 -2.42 -3.83 -9.35
N ARG A 126 -3.27 -4.14 -10.33
CA ARG A 126 -3.61 -3.20 -11.41
C ARG A 126 -4.30 -1.94 -10.90
N ILE A 127 -5.18 -2.09 -9.92
CA ILE A 127 -5.91 -0.96 -9.32
C ILE A 127 -4.92 -0.05 -8.57
N ILE A 128 -4.03 -0.63 -7.78
CA ILE A 128 -2.98 0.13 -7.06
C ILE A 128 -2.04 0.81 -8.06
N ASP A 129 -1.63 0.12 -9.13
CA ASP A 129 -0.80 0.73 -10.19
C ASP A 129 -1.47 1.97 -10.79
N THR A 130 -2.77 1.90 -11.12
CA THR A 130 -3.55 3.05 -11.61
C THR A 130 -3.73 4.14 -10.55
N LEU A 131 -3.91 3.76 -9.28
CA LEU A 131 -4.10 4.70 -8.18
C LEU A 131 -2.85 5.57 -8.00
N VAL A 132 -1.68 4.94 -8.00
CA VAL A 132 -0.36 5.58 -7.81
C VAL A 132 -0.10 6.70 -8.82
N ASP A 133 -0.60 6.57 -10.05
CA ASP A 133 -0.43 7.61 -11.10
C ASP A 133 -1.15 8.94 -10.78
N ASN A 134 -2.05 8.96 -9.81
CA ASN A 134 -2.77 10.17 -9.39
C ASN A 134 -2.03 11.00 -8.33
N TYR A 135 -0.88 10.52 -7.85
CA TYR A 135 -0.11 11.12 -6.77
C TYR A 135 1.27 11.56 -7.23
N ASP A 136 1.76 12.65 -6.66
CA ASP A 136 3.11 13.13 -6.94
C ASP A 136 4.17 12.36 -6.15
N ILE A 137 3.82 11.92 -4.94
CA ILE A 137 4.72 11.23 -4.02
C ILE A 137 3.96 10.06 -3.38
N ILE A 138 4.58 8.89 -3.36
CA ILE A 138 4.02 7.68 -2.77
C ILE A 138 5.00 7.14 -1.75
N LEU A 139 4.55 7.03 -0.51
CA LEU A 139 5.33 6.53 0.62
C LEU A 139 4.81 5.16 1.04
N MET A 140 5.62 4.12 0.87
CA MET A 140 5.23 2.74 1.16
C MET A 140 5.91 2.26 2.45
N ASP A 141 5.14 2.03 3.52
CA ASP A 141 5.63 1.36 4.73
C ASP A 141 5.55 -0.15 4.51
N MET A 142 6.68 -0.78 4.21
CA MET A 142 6.74 -2.19 3.83
C MET A 142 7.14 -3.05 5.03
N GLU A 143 6.40 -4.12 5.30
CA GLU A 143 6.93 -5.23 6.10
C GLU A 143 8.02 -5.97 5.29
N ALA A 144 9.00 -6.55 5.99
CA ALA A 144 9.92 -7.49 5.36
C ALA A 144 9.11 -8.69 4.85
N GLY A 145 9.07 -8.93 3.54
CA GLY A 145 8.28 -10.03 2.96
C GLY A 145 7.27 -9.65 1.88
N LEU A 146 7.21 -8.39 1.44
CA LEU A 146 6.24 -7.94 0.44
C LEU A 146 6.59 -8.28 -1.02
N GLU A 147 7.55 -9.18 -1.25
CA GLU A 147 7.84 -9.77 -2.57
C GLU A 147 6.59 -10.35 -3.29
N HIS A 148 5.52 -10.58 -2.54
CA HIS A 148 4.29 -11.20 -3.02
C HIS A 148 3.22 -10.24 -3.54
N LEU A 149 3.38 -8.92 -3.47
CA LEU A 149 2.46 -7.99 -4.16
C LEU A 149 3.04 -7.42 -5.46
N SER A 150 4.36 -7.53 -5.68
CA SER A 150 5.06 -6.55 -6.51
C SER A 150 6.23 -7.09 -7.31
N ARG A 151 6.00 -8.01 -8.24
CA ARG A 151 6.99 -8.18 -9.34
C ARG A 151 7.07 -6.97 -10.28
N ARG A 152 6.24 -5.94 -10.10
CA ARG A 152 6.28 -4.69 -10.88
C ARG A 152 6.61 -3.47 -10.04
N THR A 153 6.11 -3.33 -8.81
CA THR A 153 6.51 -2.19 -7.96
C THR A 153 7.91 -2.30 -7.33
N GLU A 154 8.52 -3.49 -7.21
CA GLU A 154 9.98 -3.56 -6.91
C GLU A 154 10.84 -2.95 -8.03
N HIS A 155 10.37 -3.00 -9.28
CA HIS A 155 11.08 -2.43 -10.44
C HIS A 155 10.74 -0.96 -10.70
N ASP A 156 9.83 -0.37 -9.92
CA ASP A 156 9.32 0.98 -10.11
C ASP A 156 9.48 1.88 -8.87
N VAL A 157 10.00 1.36 -7.76
CA VAL A 157 10.41 2.18 -6.61
C VAL A 157 11.62 3.02 -7.01
N ASP A 158 11.51 4.34 -6.88
CA ASP A 158 12.60 5.27 -7.16
C ASP A 158 13.65 5.29 -6.05
N LEU A 159 13.22 5.07 -4.80
CA LEU A 159 14.09 5.09 -3.63
C LEU A 159 13.70 4.01 -2.61
N PHE A 160 14.65 3.15 -2.28
CA PHE A 160 14.56 2.25 -1.14
C PHE A 160 15.30 2.83 0.06
N ILE A 161 14.60 2.93 1.19
CA ILE A 161 15.15 3.30 2.49
C ILE A 161 15.11 2.05 3.36
N ILE A 162 16.28 1.47 3.62
CA ILE A 162 16.41 0.30 4.48
C ILE A 162 16.73 0.78 5.90
N VAL A 163 15.81 0.54 6.82
CA VAL A 163 15.99 0.84 8.24
C VAL A 163 16.56 -0.39 8.93
N THR A 164 17.65 -0.22 9.67
CA THR A 164 18.32 -1.30 10.41
C THR A 164 18.60 -0.89 11.85
N ASP A 165 18.65 -1.88 12.71
CA ASP A 165 19.25 -1.78 14.04
C ASP A 165 20.75 -2.16 13.97
N PRO A 166 21.57 -1.88 14.99
CA PRO A 166 23.01 -2.16 14.96
C PRO A 166 23.36 -3.65 15.13
N SER A 167 22.39 -4.57 15.07
CA SER A 167 22.65 -6.01 15.14
C SER A 167 23.14 -6.57 13.81
N GLN A 168 23.97 -7.62 13.89
CA GLN A 168 24.43 -8.37 12.71
C GLN A 168 23.24 -8.84 11.84
N MET A 169 22.17 -9.32 12.47
CA MET A 169 20.96 -9.75 11.77
C MET A 169 20.25 -8.60 11.04
N GLY A 170 20.34 -7.37 11.54
CA GLY A 170 19.86 -6.17 10.85
C GLY A 170 20.63 -5.92 9.54
N PHE A 171 21.97 -5.96 9.62
CA PHE A 171 22.83 -5.83 8.44
C PHE A 171 22.60 -6.97 7.43
N ASP A 172 22.53 -8.22 7.88
CA ASP A 172 22.28 -9.38 7.01
C ASP A 172 20.91 -9.30 6.31
N THR A 173 19.93 -8.60 6.92
CA THR A 173 18.61 -8.35 6.29
C THR A 173 18.68 -7.23 5.26
N ALA A 174 19.55 -6.24 5.46
CA ALA A 174 19.73 -5.12 4.54
C ALA A 174 20.55 -5.48 3.29
N GLU A 175 21.42 -6.49 3.38
CA GLU A 175 22.23 -6.98 2.26
C GLU A 175 21.47 -7.88 1.28
N ARG A 176 20.25 -8.32 1.63
CA ARG A 176 19.41 -9.21 0.81
C ARG A 176 18.41 -8.43 -0.02
#